data_AF-A0AAD8YWQ3-F1
#
_entry.id   AF-A0AAD8YWQ3-F1
#
_cell.length_a   1.000
_cell.length_b   1.000
_cell.length_c   1.000
_cell.angle_alpha   90.00
_cell.angle_beta   90.00
_cell.angle_gamma   90.00
#
_symmetry.space_group_name_H-M   'P 1'
#
loop_
_entity.id
_entity.type
_entity.pdbx_description
1 polymer ?
#
loop_
_entity_poly.entity_id
_entity_poly.type
_entity_poly.pdbx_seq_one_letter_code
_entity_poly.pdbx_strand_id
1 'polypeptide(L)'
;MHSSNHIIKFADDTTVVDLISKDDESAYREEVQELVSWFKVNNLHLNADKTKEMVVDFRRARRDHAPLTINGSSVEIDKNTKFLYVHLAENLTWTLNSSSNY
;
A
#
# COMPACT_ATOMS: atom_id res chain seq x y z
N MET A 1 7.32 10.15 -13.19
CA MET A 1 6.52 8.98 -13.63
C MET A 1 7.45 7.83 -13.94
N HIS A 2 7.66 6.96 -12.95
CA HIS A 2 8.40 5.72 -13.17
C HIS A 2 7.53 4.75 -13.98
N SER A 3 8.16 4.03 -14.91
CA SER A 3 7.45 3.19 -15.90
C SER A 3 6.75 1.95 -15.30
N SER A 4 6.90 1.66 -14.00
CA SER A 4 6.40 0.45 -13.34
C SER A 4 5.20 0.65 -12.43
N ASN A 5 4.81 1.89 -12.14
CA ASN A 5 3.81 2.19 -11.11
C ASN A 5 2.38 2.09 -11.65
N HIS A 6 1.53 1.36 -10.91
CA HIS A 6 0.11 1.25 -11.21
C HIS A 6 -0.70 1.97 -10.12
N ILE A 7 -1.40 3.03 -10.51
CA ILE A 7 -2.33 3.75 -9.64
C ILE A 7 -3.75 3.31 -9.97
N ILE A 8 -4.45 2.77 -8.97
CA ILE A 8 -5.85 2.34 -9.10
C ILE A 8 -6.69 3.18 -8.14
N LYS A 9 -7.78 3.79 -8.65
CA LYS A 9 -8.73 4.57 -7.85
C LYS A 9 -10.13 3.95 -7.95
N PHE A 10 -10.77 3.70 -6.82
CA PHE A 10 -12.15 3.20 -6.77
C PHE A 10 -12.93 3.95 -5.68
N ALA A 11 -14.00 4.65 -6.09
CA ALA A 11 -14.75 5.56 -5.22
C ALA A 11 -13.81 6.53 -4.48
N ASP A 12 -13.84 6.53 -3.14
CA ASP A 12 -13.01 7.37 -2.28
C ASP A 12 -11.64 6.74 -1.97
N ASP A 13 -11.43 5.48 -2.33
CA ASP A 13 -10.19 4.75 -2.05
C ASP A 13 -9.18 4.94 -3.18
N THR A 14 -7.95 5.26 -2.81
CA THR A 14 -6.79 5.34 -3.73
C THR A 14 -5.77 4.31 -3.31
N THR A 15 -5.30 3.48 -4.24
CA THR A 15 -4.27 2.47 -3.98
C THR A 15 -3.10 2.69 -4.93
N VAL A 16 -1.89 2.74 -4.35
CA VAL A 16 -0.63 2.80 -5.07
C VAL A 16 0.04 1.44 -4.95
N VAL A 17 0.41 0.85 -6.10
CA VAL A 17 1.11 -0.43 -6.16
C VAL A 17 2.39 -0.24 -6.98
N ASP A 18 3.51 -0.65 -6.41
CA ASP A 18 4.81 -0.71 -7.08
C ASP A 18 5.46 -2.08 -6.89
N LEU A 19 6.25 -2.49 -7.87
CA LEU A 19 7.09 -3.67 -7.81
C LEU A 19 8.49 -3.28 -7.36
N ILE A 20 8.79 -3.54 -6.08
CA ILE A 20 10.13 -3.29 -5.53
C ILE A 20 11.15 -4.24 -6.15
N SER A 21 12.21 -3.68 -6.72
CA SER A 21 13.30 -4.45 -7.35
C SER A 21 14.64 -4.07 -6.73
N LYS A 22 15.56 -5.05 -6.61
CA LYS A 22 16.91 -4.84 -6.05
C LYS A 22 16.94 -4.20 -4.66
N ASP A 23 15.87 -4.37 -3.87
CA ASP A 23 15.73 -3.74 -2.54
C ASP A 23 15.67 -2.20 -2.59
N ASP A 24 15.31 -1.63 -3.74
CA ASP A 24 15.15 -0.20 -3.94
C ASP A 24 13.67 0.18 -3.94
N GLU A 25 13.25 0.82 -2.84
CA GLU A 25 11.89 1.30 -2.61
C GLU A 25 11.72 2.79 -2.96
N SER A 26 12.75 3.42 -3.54
CA SER A 26 12.77 4.86 -3.77
C SER A 26 11.65 5.30 -4.72
N ALA A 27 11.39 4.52 -5.78
CA ALA A 27 10.33 4.80 -6.74
C ALA A 27 8.94 4.80 -6.06
N TYR A 28 8.61 3.74 -5.32
CA TYR A 28 7.40 3.67 -4.51
C TYR A 28 7.25 4.86 -3.55
N ARG A 29 8.30 5.19 -2.80
CA ARG A 29 8.26 6.30 -1.84
C ARG A 29 8.08 7.66 -2.53
N GLU A 30 8.71 7.86 -3.68
CA GLU A 30 8.57 9.09 -4.48
C GLU A 30 7.13 9.24 -5.00
N GLU A 31 6.53 8.18 -5.55
CA GLU A 31 5.13 8.24 -5.99
C GLU A 31 4.16 8.51 -4.84
N VAL A 32 4.39 7.93 -3.65
CA VAL A 32 3.55 8.25 -2.48
C VAL A 32 3.70 9.72 -2.11
N GLN A 33 4.91 10.29 -2.18
CA GLN A 33 5.12 11.72 -1.92
C GLN A 33 4.44 12.60 -2.97
N GLU A 34 4.51 12.24 -4.25
CA GLU A 34 3.79 12.93 -5.32
C GLU A 34 2.27 12.88 -5.10
N LEU A 35 1.74 11.72 -4.71
CA LEU A 35 0.32 11.56 -4.39
C LEU A 35 -0.08 12.43 -3.19
N VAL A 36 0.68 12.41 -2.10
CA VAL A 36 0.45 13.25 -0.92
C VAL A 36 0.47 14.74 -1.29
N SER A 37 1.40 15.16 -2.15
CA SER A 37 1.48 16.52 -2.68
C SER A 37 0.23 16.87 -3.49
N TRP A 38 -0.20 15.97 -4.38
CA TRP A 38 -1.42 16.16 -5.17
C TRP A 38 -2.66 16.29 -4.29
N PHE A 39 -2.83 15.46 -3.27
CA PHE A 39 -3.94 15.59 -2.31
C PHE A 39 -3.96 16.98 -1.66
N LYS A 40 -2.81 17.48 -1.21
CA LYS A 40 -2.69 18.82 -0.60
C LYS A 40 -3.10 19.95 -1.56
N VAL A 41 -2.59 19.93 -2.79
CA VAL A 41 -2.88 20.96 -3.80
C VAL A 41 -4.37 20.98 -4.18
N ASN A 42 -5.03 19.83 -4.09
CA ASN A 42 -6.46 19.69 -4.39
C ASN A 42 -7.38 19.89 -3.15
N ASN A 43 -6.84 20.37 -2.02
CA ASN A 43 -7.57 20.53 -0.76
C ASN A 43 -8.21 19.22 -0.25
N LEU A 44 -7.62 18.07 -0.59
CA LEU A 44 -7.99 16.76 -0.08
C LEU A 44 -7.08 16.40 1.09
N HIS A 45 -7.64 15.72 2.09
CA HIS A 45 -6.88 15.29 3.26
C HIS A 45 -6.72 13.77 3.28
N LEU A 46 -5.48 13.31 3.13
CA LEU A 46 -5.13 11.90 3.28
C LEU A 46 -4.98 11.56 4.76
N ASN A 47 -5.79 10.62 5.24
CA ASN A 47 -5.77 10.20 6.64
C ASN A 47 -4.77 9.04 6.82
N ALA A 48 -3.65 9.30 7.49
CA ALA A 48 -2.61 8.31 7.75
C ALA A 48 -3.11 7.14 8.61
N ASP A 49 -3.94 7.40 9.63
CA ASP A 49 -4.48 6.37 10.53
C ASP A 49 -5.40 5.37 9.82
N LYS A 50 -6.06 5.81 8.75
CA LYS A 50 -6.92 4.95 7.91
C LYS A 50 -6.16 4.33 6.74
N THR A 51 -4.96 4.82 6.44
CA THR A 51 -4.14 4.28 5.36
C THR A 51 -3.40 3.05 5.88
N LYS A 52 -3.39 1.98 5.10
CA LYS A 52 -2.64 0.76 5.43
C LYS A 52 -1.63 0.50 4.33
N GLU A 53 -0.42 0.17 4.73
CA GLU A 53 0.61 -0.34 3.83
C GLU A 53 0.63 -1.87 3.92
N MET A 54 0.78 -2.54 2.78
CA MET A 54 0.93 -4.00 2.74
C MET A 54 2.13 -4.34 1.89
N VAL A 55 3.08 -5.06 2.47
CA VAL A 55 4.30 -5.48 1.78
C VAL A 55 4.29 -6.99 1.59
N VAL A 56 4.48 -7.41 0.33
CA VAL A 56 4.51 -8.82 -0.04
C VAL A 56 5.96 -9.20 -0.38
N ASP A 57 6.64 -9.87 0.57
CA ASP A 57 8.03 -10.29 0.41
C ASP A 57 8.18 -11.83 0.47
N PHE A 58 8.53 -12.42 -0.68
CA PHE A 58 8.79 -13.86 -0.84
C PHE A 58 10.26 -14.24 -0.70
N ARG A 59 11.16 -13.28 -0.40
CA ARG A 59 12.58 -13.59 -0.19
C ARG A 59 12.74 -14.48 1.04
N ARG A 60 13.67 -15.44 0.97
CA ARG A 60 13.96 -16.38 2.07
C ARG A 60 14.53 -15.67 3.31
N ALA A 61 15.28 -14.61 3.09
CA ALA A 61 15.73 -13.69 4.12
C ALA A 61 14.96 -12.37 3.96
N ARG A 62 13.91 -12.21 4.76
CA ARG A 62 13.12 -10.98 4.80
C ARG A 62 13.93 -9.88 5.46
N ARG A 63 13.72 -8.65 5.02
CA ARG A 63 14.25 -7.45 5.67
C ARG A 63 13.09 -6.68 6.29
N ASP A 64 13.39 -5.95 7.34
CA ASP A 64 12.43 -4.99 7.89
C ASP A 64 12.32 -3.83 6.92
N HIS A 65 11.08 -3.49 6.55
CA HIS A 65 10.78 -2.36 5.70
C HIS A 65 10.63 -1.11 6.58
N ALA A 66 11.28 0.00 6.18
CA ALA A 66 11.14 1.24 6.92
C ALA A 66 9.70 1.78 6.76
N PRO A 67 9.02 2.18 7.85
CA PRO A 67 7.62 2.59 7.79
C PRO A 67 7.39 3.72 6.78
N LEU A 68 6.31 3.62 6.00
CA LEU A 68 5.87 4.72 5.17
C LEU A 68 5.38 5.88 6.03
N THR A 69 5.68 7.12 5.62
CA THR A 69 5.22 8.31 6.33
C THR A 69 4.34 9.18 5.45
N ILE A 70 3.14 9.51 5.93
CA ILE A 70 2.21 10.45 5.30
C ILE A 70 2.07 11.66 6.21
N ASN A 71 2.41 12.85 5.71
CA ASN A 71 2.35 14.10 6.48
C ASN A 71 3.10 14.04 7.84
N GLY A 72 4.20 13.28 7.89
CA GLY A 72 4.98 13.08 9.12
C GLY A 72 4.42 12.04 10.09
N SER A 73 3.26 11.44 9.79
CA SER A 73 2.68 10.34 10.57
C SER A 73 3.08 9.00 9.95
N SER A 74 3.48 8.03 10.77
CA SER A 74 3.79 6.68 10.31
C SER A 74 2.51 5.97 9.89
N VAL A 75 2.56 5.30 8.75
CA VAL A 75 1.50 4.43 8.25
C VAL A 75 1.70 3.05 8.87
N GLU A 76 0.61 2.38 9.21
CA GLU A 76 0.64 1.02 9.74
C GLU A 76 0.83 0.02 8.60
N ILE A 77 1.79 -0.90 8.78
CA ILE A 77 1.96 -2.06 7.91
C ILE A 77 1.01 -3.16 8.40
N ASP A 78 0.03 -3.51 7.57
CA ASP A 78 -0.93 -4.58 7.84
C ASP A 78 -0.65 -5.79 6.95
N LYS A 79 -0.80 -6.98 7.54
CA LYS A 79 -0.59 -8.27 6.87
C LYS A 79 -1.83 -8.74 6.13
N ASN A 80 -2.97 -8.10 6.37
CA ASN A 80 -4.23 -8.42 5.75
C ASN A 80 -5.01 -7.13 5.48
N THR A 81 -5.32 -6.87 4.21
CA THR A 81 -6.09 -5.70 3.83
C THR A 81 -7.25 -6.08 2.94
N LYS A 82 -8.32 -5.27 2.98
CA LYS A 82 -9.44 -5.40 2.06
C LYS A 82 -9.20 -4.49 0.87
N PHE A 83 -8.86 -5.07 -0.27
CA PHE A 83 -8.68 -4.36 -1.53
C PHE A 83 -9.88 -4.64 -2.44
N LEU A 84 -10.65 -3.62 -2.79
CA LEU A 84 -11.83 -3.74 -3.68
C LEU A 84 -12.79 -4.87 -3.30
N TYR A 85 -13.12 -4.96 -2.01
CA TYR A 85 -13.96 -6.01 -1.42
C TYR A 85 -13.34 -7.42 -1.34
N VAL A 86 -12.11 -7.60 -1.80
CA VAL A 86 -11.35 -8.85 -1.67
C VAL A 86 -10.39 -8.76 -0.50
N HIS A 87 -10.38 -9.78 0.37
CA HIS A 87 -9.38 -9.91 1.42
C HIS A 87 -8.06 -10.42 0.82
N LEU A 88 -7.01 -9.62 0.96
CA LEU A 88 -5.66 -9.92 0.51
C LEU A 88 -4.74 -10.09 1.72
N ALA A 89 -4.08 -11.24 1.83
CA ALA A 89 -3.09 -11.52 2.86
C ALA A 89 -1.66 -11.40 2.31
N GLU A 90 -0.68 -11.03 3.15
CA GLU A 90 0.75 -10.87 2.79
C GLU A 90 1.36 -12.12 2.14
N ASN A 91 0.80 -13.28 2.42
CA ASN A 91 1.21 -14.58 1.87
C ASN A 91 0.39 -15.01 0.65
N LEU A 92 -0.49 -14.14 0.15
CA LEU A 92 -1.44 -14.37 -0.95
C LEU A 92 -2.33 -15.62 -0.75
N THR A 93 -2.59 -16.01 0.50
CA THR A 93 -3.51 -17.12 0.80
C THR A 93 -4.97 -16.66 0.75
N TRP A 94 -5.86 -17.55 0.31
CA TRP A 94 -7.29 -17.27 0.12
C TRP A 94 -8.17 -17.62 1.34
N THR A 95 -7.54 -18.03 2.45
CA THR A 95 -8.22 -18.63 3.61
C THR A 95 -9.33 -17.75 4.16
N LEU A 96 -9.12 -16.43 4.20
CA LEU A 96 -10.10 -15.45 4.66
C LEU A 96 -11.31 -15.32 3.74
N ASN A 97 -11.13 -15.52 2.43
CA ASN A 97 -12.20 -15.38 1.45
C ASN A 97 -12.99 -16.70 1.24
N SER A 98 -12.47 -17.82 1.74
CA SER A 98 -13.15 -19.13 1.75
C SER A 98 -13.94 -19.43 3.03
N SER A 99 -14.03 -18.49 3.97
CA SER A 99 -14.83 -18.67 5.18
C SER A 99 -16.32 -18.67 4.82
N SER A 100 -16.87 -19.85 4.54
CA SER A 100 -18.32 -20.04 4.48
C SER A 100 -18.90 -19.75 5.86
N ASN A 101 -19.66 -18.66 6.00
CA ASN A 101 -20.56 -18.49 7.13
C ASN A 101 -21.78 -19.40 6.92
N TYR A 102 -21.65 -20.71 7.20
CA TYR A 102 -22.75 -21.62 7.54
C TYR A 102 -22.24 -22.79 8.37
#